data_AF-I3TP14-F1
#
_entry.id   AF-I3TP14-F1
#
_cell.length_a   1.000
_cell.length_b   1.000
_cell.length_c   1.000
_cell.angle_alpha   90.00
_cell.angle_beta   90.00
_cell.angle_gamma   90.00
#
_symmetry.space_group_name_H-M   'P 1'
#
loop_
_entity.id
_entity.type
_entity.pdbx_description
1 polymer ?
#
loop_
_entity_poly.entity_id
_entity_poly.type
_entity_poly.pdbx_seq_one_letter_code
_entity_poly.pdbx_strand_id
1 'polypeptide(L)' 'MTDILEGDEAPVLIYGATGGVGSALARLHPMRRLGEPEDVAVMMALLLSARAGWITGQVIAVDGGRGALHVKS' A
#
# COMPACT_ATOMS: atom_id res chain seq x y z
N MET A 1 -7.28 -12.31 -27.10
CA MET A 1 -8.12 -12.47 -25.89
C MET A 1 -7.58 -13.60 -24.99
N THR A 2 -6.30 -13.93 -25.08
CA THR A 2 -5.63 -14.85 -24.16
C THR A 2 -4.17 -14.45 -24.10
N ASP A 3 -3.61 -14.55 -22.90
CA ASP A 3 -2.19 -14.51 -22.55
C ASP A 3 -1.51 -13.14 -22.42
N ILE A 4 -1.70 -12.53 -21.24
CA ILE A 4 -0.75 -11.59 -20.61
C ILE A 4 -0.39 -12.09 -19.19
N LEU A 5 -0.56 -13.38 -18.87
CA LEU A 5 -0.38 -13.89 -17.50
C LEU A 5 0.71 -14.96 -17.37
N GLU A 6 1.77 -14.91 -18.17
CA GLU A 6 2.91 -15.82 -18.01
C GLU A 6 4.21 -15.07 -18.31
N GLY A 7 4.81 -14.51 -17.25
CA GLY A 7 6.14 -13.91 -17.31
C GLY A 7 6.40 -12.97 -16.14
N ASP A 8 7.01 -13.51 -15.09
CA ASP A 8 8.00 -12.86 -14.22
C ASP A 8 7.58 -11.60 -13.42
N GLU A 9 8.29 -11.36 -12.31
CA GLU A 9 8.18 -10.18 -11.42
C GLU A 9 7.17 -10.24 -10.25
N ALA A 10 7.74 -10.78 -9.17
CA ALA A 10 7.61 -10.40 -7.77
C ALA A 10 6.35 -10.86 -7.02
N PRO A 11 6.51 -11.77 -6.03
CA PRO A 11 5.51 -11.85 -4.99
C PRO A 11 5.59 -10.52 -4.22
N VAL A 12 4.68 -9.58 -4.44
CA VAL A 12 4.33 -8.64 -3.37
C VAL A 12 3.45 -9.39 -2.36
N LEU A 13 3.91 -10.58 -1.94
CA LEU A 13 3.46 -11.25 -0.74
C LEU A 13 4.37 -10.73 0.37
N ILE A 14 3.84 -9.84 1.19
CA ILE A 14 3.88 -10.16 2.61
C ILE A 14 2.47 -10.63 2.99
N TYR A 15 2.02 -11.67 2.31
CA TYR A 15 0.86 -12.43 2.75
C TYR A 15 1.25 -13.11 4.05
N GLY A 16 0.63 -12.68 5.15
CA GLY A 16 0.73 -13.37 6.43
C GLY A 16 2.16 -13.56 6.92
N ALA A 17 2.84 -12.49 7.30
CA ALA A 17 4.03 -12.66 8.13
C ALA A 17 3.61 -12.91 9.58
N THR A 18 3.03 -14.09 9.79
CA THR A 18 2.81 -14.74 11.08
C THR A 18 4.19 -15.16 11.62
N GLY A 19 5.01 -14.17 11.98
CA GLY A 19 6.41 -14.35 12.35
C GLY A 19 7.21 -13.03 12.42
N GLY A 20 8.41 -13.11 13.00
CA GLY A 20 9.17 -11.96 13.52
C GLY A 20 9.37 -10.75 12.60
N VAL A 21 9.56 -10.96 11.28
CA VAL A 21 9.80 -9.87 10.32
C VAL A 21 8.53 -9.07 10.03
N GLY A 22 7.38 -9.72 9.81
CA GLY A 22 6.10 -9.03 9.59
C GLY A 22 5.66 -8.21 10.78
N SER A 23 5.79 -8.80 11.96
CA SER A 23 5.53 -8.12 13.22
C SER A 23 6.45 -6.90 13.41
N ALA A 24 7.73 -7.00 13.05
CA ALA A 24 8.65 -5.88 13.07
C ALA A 24 8.23 -4.77 12.10
N LEU A 25 7.88 -5.11 10.86
CA LEU A 25 7.41 -4.16 9.86
C LEU A 25 6.10 -3.48 10.27
N ALA A 26 5.13 -4.24 10.79
CA ALA A 26 3.88 -3.71 11.30
C ALA A 26 4.12 -2.64 12.38
N ARG A 27 5.07 -2.87 13.31
CA ARG A 27 5.40 -1.90 14.37
C ARG A 27 5.96 -0.58 13.85
N LEU A 28 6.53 -0.55 12.64
CA LEU A 28 7.08 0.67 12.05
C LEU A 28 6.00 1.59 11.47
N HIS A 29 4.78 1.08 11.24
CA HIS A 29 3.64 1.88 10.80
C HIS A 29 2.88 2.40 12.02
N PRO A 30 2.43 3.67 12.04
CA PRO A 30 1.52 4.17 13.08
C PRO A 30 0.28 3.30 13.31
N MET A 31 -0.28 2.73 12.24
CA MET A 31 -1.44 1.83 12.32
C MET A 31 -1.13 0.43 12.88
N ARG A 32 0.15 0.12 13.16
CA ARG A 32 0.61 -1.14 13.79
C ARG A 32 0.17 -2.43 13.08
N ARG A 33 -0.07 -2.36 11.78
CA ARG A 33 -0.38 -3.51 10.91
C ARG A 33 0.31 -3.35 9.56
N LEU A 34 0.35 -4.44 8.80
CA LEU A 34 0.68 -4.35 7.38
C LEU A 34 -0.56 -3.90 6.61
N GLY A 35 -0.30 -3.24 5.48
CA GLY A 35 -1.34 -2.90 4.52
C GLY A 35 -1.80 -4.16 3.79
N GLU A 36 -3.09 -4.23 3.53
CA GLU A 36 -3.71 -5.23 2.66
C GLU A 36 -3.99 -4.61 1.29
N PRO A 37 -4.16 -5.39 0.22
CA PRO A 37 -4.46 -4.87 -1.11
C PRO A 37 -5.68 -3.93 -1.15
N GLU A 38 -6.67 -4.17 -0.30
CA GLU A 38 -7.88 -3.38 -0.20
C GLU A 38 -7.61 -1.95 0.28
N ASP A 39 -6.58 -1.72 1.10
CA ASP A 39 -6.25 -0.39 1.63
C ASP A 39 -5.92 0.60 0.52
N VAL A 40 -5.15 0.16 -0.50
CA VAL A 40 -4.82 0.99 -1.66
C VAL A 40 -5.93 0.99 -2.70
N ALA A 41 -6.66 -0.13 -2.86
CA ALA A 41 -7.73 -0.25 -3.83
C ALA A 41 -8.85 0.79 -3.61
N VAL A 42 -9.19 1.10 -2.35
CA VAL A 42 -10.20 2.12 -2.03
C VAL A 42 -9.75 3.53 -2.48
N MET A 43 -8.47 3.87 -2.29
CA MET A 43 -7.92 5.15 -2.76
C MET A 43 -7.93 5.21 -4.29
N MET A 44 -7.54 4.12 -4.96
CA MET A 44 -7.61 4.04 -6.43
C MET A 44 -9.03 4.23 -6.94
N ALA A 45 -10.02 3.58 -6.33
CA ALA A 45 -11.42 3.73 -6.69
C ALA A 45 -11.92 5.17 -6.52
N LEU A 46 -11.49 5.87 -5.47
CA LEU A 46 -11.78 7.30 -5.30
C LEU A 46 -11.18 8.13 -6.44
N LEU A 47 -9.89 7.95 -6.73
CA LEU A 47 -9.17 8.71 -7.76
C LEU A 47 -9.69 8.48 -9.18
N LEU A 48 -10.20 7.27 -9.46
CA LEU A 48 -10.83 6.94 -10.74
C LEU A 48 -12.29 7.40 -10.83
N SER A 49 -12.89 7.85 -9.73
CA SER A 49 -14.27 8.32 -9.71
C SER A 49 -14.39 9.79 -10.15
N ALA A 50 -15.59 10.16 -10.62
CA ALA A 50 -15.90 11.56 -10.94
C ALA A 50 -15.74 12.54 -9.76
N ARG A 51 -15.73 12.03 -8.52
CA ARG A 51 -15.56 12.85 -7.30
C ARG A 51 -14.15 13.42 -7.17
N ALA A 52 -13.16 12.80 -7.81
CA ALA A 52 -11.78 13.25 -7.78
C ALA A 52 -11.45 14.30 -8.86
N GLY A 53 -12.45 14.87 -9.55
CA GLY A 53 -12.25 15.73 -10.73
C GLY A 53 -11.41 17.00 -10.53
N TRP A 54 -11.10 17.38 -9.28
CA TRP A 54 -10.21 18.50 -8.95
C TRP A 54 -8.86 18.09 -8.35
N ILE A 55 -8.58 16.79 -8.26
CA ILE A 55 -7.36 16.24 -7.69
C ILE A 55 -6.41 15.89 -8.84
N THR A 56 -5.29 16.62 -8.93
CA THR A 56 -4.25 16.36 -9.93
C THR A 56 -2.86 16.73 -9.40
N GLY A 57 -1.82 16.10 -9.94
CA GLY A 57 -0.42 16.36 -9.60
C GLY A 57 -0.03 15.99 -8.16
N GLN A 58 -0.84 15.21 -7.45
CA GLN A 58 -0.60 14.84 -6.05
C GLN A 58 0.07 13.48 -5.93
N VAL A 59 0.98 13.36 -4.97
CA VAL A 59 1.50 12.08 -4.47
C VAL A 59 0.82 11.81 -3.13
N ILE A 60 -0.08 10.83 -3.10
CA ILE A 60 -0.88 10.52 -1.91
C ILE A 60 -0.37 9.20 -1.32
N ALA A 61 0.19 9.25 -0.11
CA ALA A 61 0.66 8.07 0.58
C ALA A 61 -0.52 7.23 1.13
N VAL A 62 -0.50 5.93 0.85
CA VAL A 62 -1.42 4.93 1.42
C VAL A 62 -0.58 3.83 2.07
N ASP A 63 0.07 4.16 3.17
CA ASP A 63 1.13 3.35 3.76
C ASP A 63 0.97 3.17 5.28
N GLY A 64 -0.24 3.35 5.82
CA GLY A 64 -0.49 3.27 7.26
C GLY A 64 0.23 4.35 8.09
N GLY A 65 0.74 5.40 7.45
CA GLY A 65 1.36 6.58 8.07
C GLY A 65 2.88 6.52 8.19
N ARG A 66 3.56 5.55 7.56
CA ARG A 66 5.02 5.39 7.68
C ARG A 66 5.78 6.60 7.17
N GLY A 67 5.45 7.09 5.98
CA GLY A 67 6.17 8.18 5.31
C GLY A 67 6.06 9.52 6.04
N ALA A 68 5.08 9.66 6.95
CA ALA A 68 4.91 10.85 7.77
C ALA A 68 5.76 10.86 9.05
N LEU A 69 6.39 9.74 9.41
CA LEU A 69 7.24 9.67 10.60
C LEU A 69 8.59 10.36 10.35
N HIS A 70 8.84 11.45 11.07
CA HIS A 70 10.17 12.06 11.13
C HIS A 70 10.98 11.39 12.24
N VAL A 71 11.95 10.55 11.88
CA VAL A 71 12.92 10.04 12.84
C VAL A 71 14.00 11.09 12.99
N LYS A 72 14.11 11.68 14.19
CA LYS A 72 15.24 12.57 14.50
C LYS A 72 16.51 11.73 14.47
N SER A 73 17.42 12.05 13.55
CA SER A 73 18.76 11.47 13.43
C SER A 73 19.61 11.77 14.66
#